data_AF-A0A8T0NPR0-F1
#
_entry.id   AF-A0A8T0NPR0-F1
#
_cell.length_a   1.000
_cell.length_b   1.000
_cell.length_c   1.000
_cell.angle_alpha   90.00
_cell.angle_beta   90.00
_cell.angle_gamma   90.00
#
_symmetry.space_group_name_H-M   'P 1'
#
loop_
_entity.id
_entity.type
_entity.pdbx_description
1 polymer ?
#
loop_
_entity_poly.entity_id
_entity_poly.type
_entity_poly.pdbx_seq_one_letter_code
_entity_poly.pdbx_strand_id
1 'polypeptide(L)'
;MFYFGILTSSRQVEPRGKSMGKEIDSISRGLGSMIPIIVKERKRRPEAPMQAAKLASESGIIIRQHIPIYPSWTDYKKDSSQLMNLKGKLKDKCAKNQLNCEKVQFQQRTRSRSYIAHAYVVKQEKYKNSEPTAIDLFEELRCSKTKGFSEPVKKAIEDMHAQEALTSPSVEDGQQAKASIDAVSKVLPKSNTFLRNVGIQQPAAKTTNVMKEIQAELDAKKLESVVLQEELERLKVQTQESDAKVEKQAEKIESLRKMAADTQSLLAGIEPFVWI
;
A
#
# COMPACT_ATOMS: atom_id res chain seq x y z
N MET A 1 11.89 10.26 -41.44
CA MET A 1 12.45 11.01 -40.30
C MET A 1 11.61 12.27 -40.11
N PHE A 2 10.81 12.36 -39.05
CA PHE A 2 10.18 13.62 -38.68
C PHE A 2 11.15 14.36 -37.75
N TYR A 3 11.93 15.27 -38.33
CA TYR A 3 12.76 16.21 -37.58
C TYR A 3 11.83 17.22 -36.89
N PHE A 4 11.54 17.03 -35.60
CA PHE A 4 11.18 18.17 -34.75
C PHE A 4 12.50 18.86 -34.39
N GLY A 5 12.95 19.72 -35.30
CA GLY A 5 14.19 20.47 -35.18
C GLY A 5 14.24 21.31 -33.91
N ILE A 6 15.46 21.49 -33.40
CA ILE A 6 15.81 22.52 -32.44
C ILE A 6 15.51 23.87 -33.11
N LEU A 7 14.31 24.39 -32.92
CA LEU A 7 13.96 25.75 -33.28
C LEU A 7 14.27 26.64 -32.09
N THR A 8 15.49 27.15 -32.04
CA THR A 8 15.76 28.48 -31.46
C THR A 8 15.10 29.50 -32.36
N SER A 9 13.78 29.61 -32.26
CA SER A 9 12.99 30.65 -32.90
C SER A 9 12.03 31.14 -31.83
N SER A 10 12.06 32.45 -31.62
CA SER A 10 11.05 33.21 -30.89
C SER A 10 9.69 32.98 -31.55
N ARG A 11 9.09 31.84 -31.25
CA ARG A 11 7.73 31.49 -31.64
C ARG A 11 6.82 32.26 -30.71
N GLN A 12 6.06 33.21 -31.27
CA GLN A 12 4.98 33.89 -30.57
C GLN A 12 4.14 32.81 -29.86
N VAL A 13 4.16 32.82 -28.54
CA VAL A 13 3.34 31.91 -27.73
C VAL A 13 1.92 32.45 -27.84
N GLU A 14 1.12 31.81 -28.68
CA GLU A 14 -0.31 32.09 -28.77
C GLU A 14 -0.92 32.07 -27.34
N PRO A 15 -1.62 33.14 -26.91
CA PRO A 15 -2.17 33.22 -25.58
C PRO A 15 -3.18 32.08 -25.38
N ARG A 16 -2.87 31.19 -24.43
CA ARG A 16 -3.71 30.03 -24.17
C ARG A 16 -5.06 30.45 -23.58
N GLY A 17 -6.11 29.70 -23.91
CA GLY A 17 -7.46 29.92 -23.39
C GLY A 17 -7.59 29.79 -21.86
N LYS A 18 -8.77 30.13 -21.31
CA LYS A 18 -9.04 30.36 -19.88
C LYS A 18 -8.62 29.24 -18.91
N SER A 19 -8.41 28.00 -19.35
CA SER A 19 -8.07 26.83 -18.50
C SER A 19 -6.92 25.97 -19.03
N MET A 20 -5.90 26.56 -19.67
CA MET A 20 -4.92 25.80 -20.47
C MET A 20 -3.49 25.91 -19.91
N GLY A 21 -3.06 24.92 -19.13
CA GLY A 21 -1.63 24.61 -18.88
C GLY A 21 -0.78 25.70 -18.19
N LYS A 22 -1.40 26.62 -17.44
CA LYS A 22 -0.72 27.74 -16.75
C LYS A 22 0.44 27.30 -15.85
N GLU A 23 0.31 26.15 -15.19
CA GLU A 23 1.33 25.59 -14.31
C GLU A 23 2.59 25.17 -15.05
N ILE A 24 2.45 24.65 -16.27
CA ILE A 24 3.60 24.21 -17.08
C ILE A 24 4.40 25.42 -17.58
N ASP A 25 3.69 26.48 -17.96
CA ASP A 25 4.33 27.75 -18.32
C ASP A 25 4.99 28.37 -17.09
N SER A 26 4.41 28.18 -15.90
CA SER A 26 5.04 28.57 -14.63
C SER A 26 6.34 27.82 -14.37
N ILE A 27 6.38 26.50 -14.64
CA ILE A 27 7.58 25.68 -14.48
C ILE A 27 8.67 26.11 -15.47
N SER A 28 8.34 26.27 -16.75
CA SER A 28 9.31 26.78 -17.75
C SER A 28 9.84 28.17 -17.40
N ARG A 29 8.98 29.07 -16.88
CA ARG A 29 9.41 30.40 -16.40
C ARG A 29 10.31 30.31 -15.18
N GLY A 30 9.99 29.46 -14.20
CA GLY A 30 10.79 29.28 -12.99
C GLY A 30 12.17 28.67 -13.25
N LEU A 31 12.30 27.83 -14.29
CA LEU A 31 13.58 27.23 -14.71
C LEU A 31 14.43 28.15 -15.61
N GLY A 32 13.90 29.31 -16.03
CA GLY A 32 14.58 30.24 -16.94
C GLY A 32 14.91 29.68 -18.33
N SER A 33 14.45 28.46 -18.64
CA SER A 33 14.73 27.73 -19.86
C SER A 33 13.58 26.78 -20.22
N MET A 34 13.38 26.54 -21.51
CA MET A 34 12.34 25.63 -21.99
C MET A 34 12.75 24.17 -21.76
N ILE A 35 11.85 23.39 -21.14
CA ILE A 35 12.06 21.95 -20.95
C ILE A 35 12.03 21.24 -22.32
N PRO A 36 13.14 20.61 -22.76
CA PRO A 36 13.17 19.89 -24.03
C PRO A 36 12.43 18.55 -23.90
N ILE A 37 11.74 18.12 -24.96
CA ILE A 37 11.13 16.78 -25.05
C ILE A 37 12.04 15.91 -25.92
N ILE A 38 12.79 14.99 -25.30
CA ILE A 38 13.71 14.10 -26.00
C ILE A 38 13.16 12.68 -25.93
N VAL A 39 12.75 12.13 -27.08
CA VAL A 39 12.30 10.75 -27.20
C VAL A 39 13.40 9.94 -27.88
N LYS A 40 14.01 9.00 -27.15
CA LYS A 40 15.02 8.09 -27.71
C LYS A 40 14.41 7.23 -28.82
N GLU A 41 15.22 6.91 -29.82
CA GLU A 41 14.81 6.06 -30.94
C GLU A 41 14.23 4.73 -30.42
N ARG A 42 13.12 4.27 -31.04
CA ARG A 42 12.32 3.09 -30.65
C ARG A 42 11.60 3.17 -29.28
N LYS A 43 11.61 4.30 -28.57
CA LYS A 43 10.79 4.51 -27.36
C LYS A 43 9.54 5.32 -27.69
N ARG A 44 8.41 4.99 -27.05
CA ARG A 44 7.14 5.72 -27.23
C ARG A 44 7.02 6.99 -26.38
N ARG A 45 7.89 7.17 -25.39
CA ARG A 45 7.85 8.27 -24.43
C ARG A 45 9.27 8.70 -23.99
N PRO A 46 9.45 9.95 -23.52
CA PRO A 46 10.68 10.37 -22.86
C PRO A 46 10.98 9.52 -21.63
N GLU A 47 12.26 9.32 -21.34
CA GLU A 47 12.72 8.59 -20.15
C GLU A 47 12.71 9.49 -18.91
N ALA A 48 13.06 10.76 -19.08
CA ALA A 48 13.04 11.75 -18.02
C ALA A 48 11.58 12.06 -17.60
N PRO A 49 11.21 11.91 -16.32
CA PRO A 49 9.84 12.12 -15.84
C PRO A 49 9.28 13.51 -16.18
N MET A 50 10.10 14.55 -16.03
CA MET A 50 9.73 15.94 -16.34
C MET A 50 9.35 16.13 -17.82
N GLN A 51 10.10 15.50 -18.73
CA GLN A 51 9.84 15.57 -20.17
C GLN A 51 8.59 14.77 -20.54
N ALA A 52 8.37 13.61 -19.91
CA ALA A 52 7.17 12.81 -20.10
C ALA A 52 5.91 13.55 -19.63
N ALA A 53 5.98 14.23 -18.48
CA ALA A 53 4.90 15.06 -17.95
C ALA A 53 4.59 16.26 -18.87
N LYS A 54 5.64 16.93 -19.38
CA LYS A 54 5.51 18.01 -20.38
C LYS A 54 4.83 17.50 -21.65
N LEU A 55 5.31 16.40 -22.23
CA LEU A 55 4.72 15.78 -23.43
C LEU A 55 3.25 15.39 -23.21
N ALA A 56 2.93 14.73 -22.10
CA ALA A 56 1.56 14.31 -21.78
C ALA A 56 0.61 15.52 -21.66
N SER A 57 1.10 16.61 -21.10
CA SER A 57 0.30 17.81 -20.90
C SER A 57 0.10 18.61 -22.19
N GLU A 58 1.16 18.79 -22.98
CA GLU A 58 1.09 19.44 -24.31
C GLU A 58 0.20 18.65 -25.26
N SER A 59 0.38 17.33 -25.33
CA SER A 59 -0.50 16.47 -26.13
C SER A 59 -1.95 16.54 -25.64
N GLY A 60 -2.20 16.57 -24.33
CA GLY A 60 -3.53 16.76 -23.78
C GLY A 60 -4.17 18.11 -24.17
N ILE A 61 -3.38 19.20 -24.18
CA ILE A 61 -3.82 20.54 -24.62
C ILE A 61 -4.21 20.53 -26.10
N ILE A 62 -3.34 20.01 -26.97
CA ILE A 62 -3.59 19.92 -28.41
C ILE A 62 -4.84 19.09 -28.70
N ILE A 63 -4.98 17.95 -28.01
CA ILE A 63 -6.16 17.09 -28.14
C ILE A 63 -7.43 17.84 -27.73
N ARG A 64 -7.41 18.61 -26.64
CA ARG A 64 -8.56 19.41 -26.18
C ARG A 64 -8.92 20.59 -27.09
N GLN A 65 -7.96 21.09 -27.86
CA GLN A 65 -8.22 22.14 -28.86
C GLN A 65 -8.93 21.58 -30.09
N HIS A 66 -8.63 20.33 -30.47
CA HIS A 66 -9.19 19.70 -31.66
C HIS A 66 -10.38 18.78 -31.38
N ILE A 67 -10.60 18.38 -30.12
CA ILE A 67 -11.75 17.60 -29.69
C ILE A 67 -12.64 18.48 -28.83
N PRO A 68 -13.88 18.78 -29.27
CA PRO A 68 -14.79 19.59 -28.47
C PRO A 68 -15.11 18.87 -27.16
N ILE A 69 -14.78 19.52 -26.04
CA ILE A 69 -15.26 19.14 -24.72
C ILE A 69 -16.49 19.98 -24.42
N TYR A 70 -17.67 19.38 -24.55
CA TYR A 70 -18.90 20.09 -24.24
C TYR A 70 -19.16 20.10 -22.72
N PRO A 71 -19.68 21.20 -22.16
CA PRO A 71 -19.97 21.32 -20.73
C PRO A 71 -21.14 20.43 -20.28
N SER A 72 -22.00 19.98 -21.22
CA SER A 72 -23.12 19.08 -20.93
C SER A 72 -23.15 17.86 -21.86
N TRP A 73 -23.61 16.72 -21.33
CA TRP A 73 -23.83 15.51 -22.15
C TRP A 73 -24.89 15.70 -23.24
N THR A 74 -25.86 16.61 -23.04
CA THR A 74 -26.90 16.88 -24.05
C THR A 74 -26.34 17.54 -25.31
N ASP A 75 -25.25 18.30 -25.20
CA ASP A 75 -24.63 18.92 -26.36
C ASP A 75 -23.88 17.92 -27.23
N TYR A 76 -23.32 16.85 -26.63
CA TYR A 76 -22.76 15.73 -27.38
C TYR A 76 -23.80 14.98 -28.22
N LYS A 77 -25.09 15.01 -27.85
CA LYS A 77 -26.16 14.39 -28.64
C LYS A 77 -26.48 15.18 -29.90
N LYS A 78 -26.20 16.49 -29.92
CA LYS A 78 -26.49 17.36 -31.07
C LYS A 78 -25.49 17.13 -32.21
N ASP A 79 -24.24 16.76 -31.89
CA ASP A 79 -23.22 16.38 -32.86
C ASP A 79 -23.19 14.86 -33.08
N SER A 80 -24.08 14.40 -33.97
CA SER A 80 -24.22 12.98 -34.33
C SER A 80 -22.91 12.37 -34.84
N SER A 81 -22.09 13.15 -35.54
CA SER A 81 -20.84 12.67 -36.15
C SER A 81 -19.77 12.31 -35.11
N GLN A 82 -19.55 13.18 -34.12
CA GLN A 82 -18.63 12.94 -33.01
C GLN A 82 -19.12 11.81 -32.11
N LEU A 83 -20.43 11.77 -31.83
CA LEU A 83 -21.02 10.72 -31.02
C LEU A 83 -20.86 9.34 -31.67
N MET A 84 -21.10 9.23 -32.99
CA MET A 84 -20.91 7.98 -33.72
C MET A 84 -19.45 7.54 -33.75
N ASN A 85 -18.50 8.47 -33.95
CA ASN A 85 -17.06 8.17 -33.91
C ASN A 85 -16.62 7.64 -32.54
N LEU A 86 -17.04 8.29 -31.45
CA LEU A 86 -16.75 7.87 -30.08
C LEU A 86 -17.37 6.51 -29.75
N LYS A 87 -18.64 6.29 -30.13
CA LYS A 87 -19.32 5.01 -29.96
C LYS A 87 -18.61 3.89 -30.70
N GLY A 88 -18.19 4.11 -31.94
CA GLY A 88 -17.42 3.13 -32.72
C GLY A 88 -16.11 2.74 -32.03
N LYS A 89 -15.31 3.74 -31.64
CA LYS A 89 -14.04 3.52 -30.91
C LYS A 89 -14.25 2.80 -29.57
N LEU A 90 -15.33 3.13 -28.85
CA LEU A 90 -15.67 2.47 -27.59
C LEU A 90 -16.09 1.02 -27.82
N LYS A 91 -16.90 0.76 -28.86
CA LYS A 91 -17.34 -0.59 -29.24
C LYS A 91 -16.15 -1.51 -29.52
N ASP A 92 -15.17 -1.05 -30.28
CA ASP A 92 -13.96 -1.82 -30.57
C ASP A 92 -13.14 -2.14 -29.31
N LYS A 93 -13.04 -1.17 -28.38
CA LYS A 93 -12.36 -1.37 -27.09
C LYS A 93 -13.13 -2.34 -26.20
N CYS A 94 -14.45 -2.23 -26.14
CA CYS A 94 -15.31 -3.14 -25.38
C CYS A 94 -15.20 -4.58 -25.90
N ALA A 95 -15.23 -4.78 -27.22
CA ALA A 95 -15.06 -6.10 -27.84
C ALA A 95 -13.68 -6.70 -27.51
N LYS A 96 -12.60 -5.91 -27.62
CA LYS A 96 -11.26 -6.36 -27.21
C LYS A 96 -11.19 -6.70 -25.72
N ASN A 97 -11.84 -5.90 -24.87
CA ASN A 97 -11.90 -6.16 -23.44
C ASN A 97 -12.68 -7.43 -23.12
N GLN A 98 -13.78 -7.68 -23.83
CA GLN A 98 -14.56 -8.93 -23.69
C GLN A 98 -13.70 -10.15 -24.01
N LEU A 99 -12.99 -10.14 -25.14
CA LEU A 99 -12.06 -11.22 -25.51
C LEU A 99 -10.93 -11.41 -24.47
N ASN A 100 -10.54 -10.34 -23.78
CA ASN A 100 -9.56 -10.44 -22.68
C ASN A 100 -10.20 -11.00 -21.41
N CYS A 101 -11.44 -10.62 -21.09
CA CYS A 101 -12.21 -11.17 -19.96
C CYS A 101 -12.46 -12.67 -20.13
N GLU A 102 -12.72 -13.13 -21.35
CA GLU A 102 -12.92 -14.56 -21.66
C GLU A 102 -11.65 -15.40 -21.41
N LYS A 103 -10.46 -14.79 -21.46
CA LYS A 103 -9.19 -15.46 -21.13
C LYS A 103 -8.92 -15.54 -19.63
N VAL A 104 -9.71 -14.88 -18.79
CA VAL A 104 -9.53 -14.89 -17.34
C VAL A 104 -10.03 -16.22 -16.78
N GLN A 105 -9.10 -17.14 -16.52
CA GLN A 105 -9.41 -18.46 -15.95
C GLN A 105 -9.90 -18.38 -14.50
N PHE A 106 -9.25 -17.55 -13.69
CA PHE A 106 -9.56 -17.41 -12.27
C PHE A 106 -10.00 -15.96 -11.99
N GLN A 107 -11.27 -15.78 -11.65
CA GLN A 107 -11.82 -14.45 -11.31
C GLN A 107 -11.48 -14.08 -9.86
N GLN A 108 -11.09 -12.83 -9.61
CA GLN A 108 -10.79 -12.35 -8.26
C GLN A 108 -12.09 -11.99 -7.54
N ARG A 109 -12.22 -12.35 -6.26
CA ARG A 109 -13.42 -12.09 -5.45
C ARG A 109 -13.14 -11.21 -4.23
N THR A 110 -12.10 -10.37 -4.28
CA THR A 110 -11.71 -9.44 -3.20
C THR A 110 -12.48 -8.11 -3.20
N ARG A 111 -13.48 -7.96 -4.08
CA ARG A 111 -14.20 -6.69 -4.31
C ARG A 111 -13.20 -5.57 -4.66
N SER A 112 -13.29 -4.42 -4.02
CA SER A 112 -12.41 -3.26 -4.23
C SER A 112 -11.04 -3.38 -3.54
N ARG A 113 -10.81 -4.44 -2.73
CA ARG A 113 -9.55 -4.61 -2.01
C ARG A 113 -8.49 -5.22 -2.92
N SER A 114 -7.27 -4.71 -2.83
CA SER A 114 -6.09 -5.34 -3.44
C SER A 114 -5.82 -6.70 -2.79
N TYR A 115 -5.05 -7.55 -3.48
CA TYR A 115 -4.66 -8.87 -2.95
C TYR A 115 -3.98 -8.78 -1.58
N ILE A 116 -3.02 -7.87 -1.44
CA ILE A 116 -2.27 -7.64 -0.20
C ILE A 116 -3.20 -7.22 0.95
N ALA A 117 -4.08 -6.24 0.68
CA ALA A 117 -5.01 -5.75 1.71
C ALA A 117 -6.02 -6.82 2.13
N HIS A 118 -6.50 -7.64 1.18
CA HIS A 118 -7.41 -8.73 1.50
C HIS A 118 -6.71 -9.85 2.26
N ALA A 119 -5.49 -10.23 1.87
CA ALA A 119 -4.70 -11.23 2.59
C ALA A 119 -4.40 -10.82 4.04
N TYR A 120 -4.11 -9.54 4.28
CA TYR A 120 -3.93 -9.00 5.64
C TYR A 120 -5.19 -9.19 6.50
N VAL A 121 -6.37 -8.84 5.95
CA VAL A 121 -7.64 -9.00 6.66
C VAL A 121 -7.93 -10.48 6.95
N VAL A 122 -7.65 -11.35 5.99
CA VAL A 122 -7.82 -12.80 6.15
C VAL A 122 -6.93 -13.33 7.27
N LYS A 123 -5.66 -12.90 7.32
CA LYS A 123 -4.73 -13.24 8.40
C LYS A 123 -5.27 -12.81 9.76
N GLN A 124 -5.79 -11.59 9.87
CA GLN A 124 -6.33 -11.04 11.12
C GLN A 124 -7.63 -11.71 11.58
N GLU A 125 -8.60 -11.89 10.67
CA GLU A 125 -9.94 -12.37 11.04
C GLU A 125 -9.99 -13.88 11.21
N LYS A 126 -9.34 -14.64 10.31
CA LYS A 126 -9.44 -16.10 10.25
C LYS A 126 -8.24 -16.82 10.87
N TYR A 127 -7.04 -16.31 10.64
CA TYR A 127 -5.80 -17.00 10.98
C TYR A 127 -5.01 -16.28 12.09
N LYS A 128 -5.67 -15.57 13.00
CA LYS A 128 -5.08 -14.71 14.07
C LYS A 128 -3.61 -14.97 14.44
N ASN A 129 -3.27 -16.22 14.80
CA ASN A 129 -1.93 -16.63 15.23
C ASN A 129 -1.19 -17.58 14.26
N SER A 130 -1.79 -17.98 13.14
CA SER A 130 -1.20 -18.88 12.13
C SER A 130 -1.00 -18.16 10.79
N GLU A 131 0.04 -18.53 10.04
CA GLU A 131 0.22 -17.99 8.70
C GLU A 131 -0.67 -18.73 7.71
N PRO A 132 -1.53 -18.04 6.94
CA PRO A 132 -2.37 -18.70 5.96
C PRO A 132 -1.51 -19.28 4.84
N THR A 133 -1.83 -20.51 4.47
CA THR A 133 -1.14 -21.27 3.43
C THR A 133 -1.35 -20.62 2.05
N ALA A 134 -0.47 -20.90 1.09
CA ALA A 134 -0.66 -20.42 -0.30
C ALA A 134 -1.99 -20.90 -0.91
N ILE A 135 -2.42 -22.13 -0.57
CA ILE A 135 -3.70 -22.71 -1.00
C ILE A 135 -4.86 -22.03 -0.27
N ASP A 136 -4.77 -21.81 1.04
CA ASP A 136 -5.77 -21.06 1.83
C ASP A 136 -6.03 -19.66 1.25
N LEU A 137 -4.95 -18.92 0.93
CA LEU A 137 -5.05 -17.62 0.28
C LEU A 137 -5.69 -17.76 -1.10
N PHE A 138 -5.36 -18.80 -1.88
CA PHE A 138 -5.96 -19.03 -3.19
C PHE A 138 -7.47 -19.27 -3.08
N GLU A 139 -7.91 -20.08 -2.13
CA GLU A 139 -9.33 -20.34 -1.87
C GLU A 139 -10.06 -19.04 -1.47
N GLU A 140 -9.54 -18.34 -0.46
CA GLU A 140 -10.22 -17.17 0.10
C GLU A 140 -10.36 -16.02 -0.91
N LEU A 141 -9.35 -15.84 -1.77
CA LEU A 141 -9.34 -14.77 -2.78
C LEU A 141 -10.23 -15.06 -3.99
N ARG A 142 -10.74 -16.29 -4.11
CA ARG A 142 -11.54 -16.79 -5.23
C ARG A 142 -12.94 -17.26 -4.81
N CYS A 143 -13.21 -17.35 -3.51
CA CYS A 143 -14.52 -17.71 -2.98
C CYS A 143 -15.47 -16.51 -2.98
N SER A 144 -16.70 -16.73 -3.44
CA SER A 144 -17.78 -15.75 -3.35
C SER A 144 -18.76 -16.14 -2.25
N LYS A 145 -19.07 -15.24 -1.31
CA LYS A 145 -20.04 -15.51 -0.24
C LYS A 145 -21.41 -16.00 -0.74
N THR A 146 -21.84 -15.54 -1.91
CA THR A 146 -23.16 -15.87 -2.50
C THR A 146 -23.15 -16.99 -3.54
N LYS A 147 -22.03 -17.19 -4.25
CA LYS A 147 -21.95 -18.11 -5.41
C LYS A 147 -20.95 -19.25 -5.20
N GLY A 148 -20.20 -19.24 -4.09
CA GLY A 148 -19.10 -20.16 -3.85
C GLY A 148 -17.99 -20.04 -4.90
N PHE A 149 -17.31 -21.16 -5.14
CA PHE A 149 -16.27 -21.31 -6.15
C PHE A 149 -16.85 -21.60 -7.54
N SER A 150 -16.23 -21.04 -8.58
CA SER A 150 -16.49 -21.47 -9.95
C SER A 150 -15.86 -22.83 -10.25
N GLU A 151 -16.40 -23.57 -11.21
CA GLU A 151 -15.94 -24.91 -11.61
C GLU A 151 -14.42 -24.98 -11.90
N PRO A 152 -13.81 -24.01 -12.64
CA PRO A 152 -12.36 -24.01 -12.85
C PRO A 152 -11.54 -23.82 -11.56
N VAL A 153 -12.10 -23.12 -10.58
CA VAL A 153 -11.44 -22.86 -9.29
C VAL A 153 -11.51 -24.12 -8.41
N LYS A 154 -12.67 -24.80 -8.36
CA LYS A 154 -12.82 -26.07 -7.63
C LYS A 154 -11.82 -27.11 -8.13
N LYS A 155 -11.74 -27.31 -9.44
CA LYS A 155 -10.78 -28.22 -10.06
C LYS A 155 -9.33 -27.84 -9.71
N ALA A 156 -8.98 -26.56 -9.78
CA ALA A 156 -7.63 -26.11 -9.44
C ALA A 156 -7.29 -26.33 -7.95
N ILE A 157 -8.26 -26.15 -7.05
CA ILE A 157 -8.08 -26.42 -5.62
C ILE A 157 -7.83 -27.92 -5.39
N GLU A 158 -8.63 -28.79 -6.01
CA GLU A 158 -8.44 -30.24 -5.95
C GLU A 158 -7.05 -30.66 -6.46
N ASP A 159 -6.62 -30.11 -7.61
CA ASP A 159 -5.30 -30.36 -8.19
C ASP A 159 -4.16 -29.85 -7.25
N MET A 160 -4.37 -28.71 -6.57
CA MET A 160 -3.39 -28.15 -5.61
C MET A 160 -3.22 -29.04 -4.39
N HIS A 161 -4.33 -29.49 -3.78
CA HIS A 161 -4.29 -30.42 -2.64
C HIS A 161 -3.67 -31.77 -3.03
N ALA A 162 -3.95 -32.27 -4.23
CA ALA A 162 -3.32 -33.49 -4.74
C ALA A 162 -1.80 -33.33 -4.92
N GLN A 163 -1.33 -32.20 -5.47
CA GLN A 163 0.09 -31.91 -5.61
C GLN A 163 0.80 -31.74 -4.25
N GLU A 164 0.12 -31.14 -3.27
CA GLU A 164 0.63 -31.02 -1.91
C GLU A 164 0.79 -32.38 -1.25
N ALA A 165 -0.22 -33.26 -1.35
CA ALA A 165 -0.17 -34.62 -0.79
C ALA A 165 0.95 -35.49 -1.40
N LEU A 166 1.29 -35.29 -2.67
CA LEU A 166 2.37 -36.01 -3.35
C LEU A 166 3.79 -35.57 -2.91
N THR A 167 3.92 -34.43 -2.24
CA THR A 167 5.23 -33.81 -1.93
C THR A 167 5.84 -34.30 -0.59
N SER A 168 5.29 -35.35 0.03
CA SER A 168 5.75 -36.14 1.22
C SER A 168 5.04 -35.83 2.56
N PRO A 169 4.82 -36.85 3.43
CA PRO A 169 3.97 -36.75 4.64
C PRO A 169 4.68 -36.37 5.97
N SER A 170 5.88 -35.79 5.96
CA SER A 170 6.58 -35.43 7.22
C SER A 170 6.30 -33.97 7.59
N VAL A 171 5.40 -33.77 8.56
CA VAL A 171 4.91 -32.47 9.00
C VAL A 171 5.84 -31.89 10.06
N GLU A 172 6.79 -31.06 9.63
CA GLU A 172 7.19 -29.90 10.43
C GLU A 172 6.40 -28.68 9.91
N ASP A 173 5.89 -27.84 10.82
CA ASP A 173 4.97 -26.72 10.55
C ASP A 173 5.51 -25.72 9.47
N GLY A 174 6.84 -25.67 9.28
CA GLY A 174 7.50 -24.86 8.25
C GLY A 174 7.67 -25.56 6.88
N GLN A 175 7.51 -26.88 6.80
CA GLN A 175 7.64 -27.67 5.58
C GLN A 175 6.36 -27.62 4.74
N GLN A 176 5.19 -27.58 5.40
CA GLN A 176 3.88 -27.52 4.75
C GLN A 176 3.73 -26.26 3.90
N ALA A 177 4.08 -25.08 4.44
CA ALA A 177 4.03 -23.82 3.69
C ALA A 177 4.86 -23.86 2.38
N LYS A 178 6.00 -24.58 2.37
CA LYS A 178 6.83 -24.74 1.17
C LYS A 178 6.18 -25.69 0.15
N ALA A 179 5.56 -26.78 0.63
CA ALA A 179 4.86 -27.73 -0.22
C ALA A 179 3.66 -27.07 -0.93
N SER A 180 2.89 -26.25 -0.22
CA SER A 180 1.74 -25.55 -0.83
C SER A 180 2.15 -24.48 -1.83
N ILE A 181 3.27 -23.78 -1.61
CA ILE A 181 3.82 -22.83 -2.58
C ILE A 181 4.22 -23.54 -3.87
N ASP A 182 4.87 -24.70 -3.76
CA ASP A 182 5.26 -25.52 -4.91
C ASP A 182 4.04 -26.09 -5.64
N ALA A 183 3.06 -26.62 -4.89
CA ALA A 183 1.80 -27.11 -5.44
C ALA A 183 1.06 -26.02 -6.24
N VAL A 184 0.89 -24.82 -5.67
CA VAL A 184 0.28 -23.68 -6.36
C VAL A 184 1.09 -23.27 -7.60
N SER A 185 2.43 -23.31 -7.52
CA SER A 185 3.30 -22.99 -8.66
C SER A 185 3.22 -24.00 -9.80
N LYS A 186 2.92 -25.27 -9.50
CA LYS A 186 2.78 -26.34 -10.49
C LYS A 186 1.41 -26.34 -11.16
N VAL A 187 0.35 -26.10 -10.39
CA VAL A 187 -1.04 -26.10 -10.89
C VAL A 187 -1.34 -24.85 -11.72
N LEU A 188 -0.82 -23.70 -11.31
CA LEU A 188 -1.04 -22.45 -12.04
C LEU A 188 -0.12 -22.32 -13.26
N PRO A 189 -0.55 -21.62 -14.33
CA PRO A 189 0.31 -21.34 -15.48
C PRO A 189 1.60 -20.62 -15.04
N LYS A 190 2.74 -20.92 -15.68
CA LYS A 190 4.04 -20.30 -15.37
C LYS A 190 4.06 -18.76 -15.46
N SER A 191 3.15 -18.17 -16.24
CA SER A 191 2.99 -16.73 -16.36
C SER A 191 2.13 -16.09 -15.26
N ASN A 192 1.57 -16.89 -14.36
CA ASN A 192 0.68 -16.42 -13.31
C ASN A 192 1.48 -15.67 -12.22
N THR A 193 0.97 -14.52 -11.80
CA THR A 193 1.62 -13.64 -10.81
C THR A 193 1.00 -13.76 -9.41
N PHE A 194 0.11 -14.74 -9.20
CA PHE A 194 -0.65 -14.91 -7.97
C PHE A 194 0.21 -14.88 -6.70
N LEU A 195 1.22 -15.75 -6.60
CA LEU A 195 2.08 -15.85 -5.42
C LEU A 195 2.75 -14.50 -5.08
N ARG A 196 3.28 -13.82 -6.10
CA ARG A 196 3.86 -12.48 -5.94
C ARG A 196 2.82 -11.47 -5.45
N ASN A 197 1.59 -11.50 -5.98
CA ASN A 197 0.54 -10.55 -5.65
C ASN A 197 -0.01 -10.73 -4.22
N VAL A 198 0.09 -11.94 -3.66
CA VAL A 198 -0.26 -12.21 -2.26
C VAL A 198 0.91 -12.01 -1.29
N GLY A 199 2.06 -11.55 -1.79
CA GLY A 199 3.24 -11.28 -0.97
C GLY A 199 4.17 -12.48 -0.76
N ILE A 200 3.88 -13.62 -1.39
CA ILE A 200 4.73 -14.81 -1.34
C ILE A 200 5.80 -14.68 -2.44
N GLN A 201 7.02 -14.37 -2.03
CA GLN A 201 8.15 -14.33 -2.96
C GLN A 201 8.60 -15.75 -3.29
N GLN A 202 8.53 -16.11 -4.57
CA GLN A 202 9.23 -17.31 -5.05
C GLN A 202 10.73 -17.05 -5.09
N PRO A 203 11.58 -18.07 -4.78
CA PRO A 203 13.04 -17.92 -4.78
C PRO A 203 13.65 -17.66 -6.17
N ALA A 204 12.84 -17.70 -7.24
CA ALA A 204 13.28 -17.60 -8.62
C ALA A 204 12.97 -16.24 -9.27
N ALA A 205 13.41 -15.14 -8.69
CA ALA A 205 13.59 -13.89 -9.45
C ALA A 205 14.71 -13.07 -8.82
N LYS A 206 15.76 -12.80 -9.61
CA LYS A 206 16.95 -12.02 -9.25
C LYS A 206 16.59 -10.85 -8.34
N THR A 207 16.81 -11.03 -7.04
CA THR A 207 16.69 -9.99 -6.03
C THR A 207 17.73 -8.93 -6.38
N THR A 208 17.28 -7.74 -6.80
CA THR A 208 18.18 -6.59 -6.90
C THR A 208 18.78 -6.34 -5.52
N ASN A 209 20.05 -5.91 -5.46
CA ASN A 209 20.77 -5.70 -4.19
C ASN A 209 19.96 -4.86 -3.19
N VAL A 210 19.20 -3.89 -3.69
CA VAL A 210 18.27 -3.03 -2.91
C VAL A 210 17.23 -3.84 -2.11
N MET A 211 16.70 -4.93 -2.67
CA MET A 211 15.65 -5.71 -2.01
C MET A 211 16.21 -6.64 -0.92
N LYS A 212 17.50 -7.01 -1.00
CA LYS A 212 18.19 -7.71 0.09
C LYS A 212 18.52 -6.77 1.25
N GLU A 213 18.93 -5.55 0.94
CA GLU A 213 19.24 -4.51 1.92
C GLU A 213 18.00 -4.09 2.71
N ILE A 214 16.88 -3.85 2.02
CA ILE A 214 15.58 -3.56 2.68
C ILE A 214 15.13 -4.72 3.57
N GLN A 215 15.37 -5.97 3.18
CA GLN A 215 15.04 -7.13 4.00
C GLN A 215 15.89 -7.19 5.27
N ALA A 216 17.19 -6.94 5.15
CA ALA A 216 18.10 -6.87 6.29
C ALA A 216 17.73 -5.73 7.26
N GLU A 217 17.38 -4.55 6.75
CA GLU A 217 16.89 -3.45 7.59
C GLU A 217 15.57 -3.77 8.30
N LEU A 218 14.66 -4.48 7.62
CA LEU A 218 13.38 -4.88 8.23
C LEU A 218 13.61 -5.87 9.39
N ASP A 219 14.49 -6.84 9.21
CA ASP A 219 14.79 -7.84 10.23
C ASP A 219 15.58 -7.23 11.41
N ALA A 220 16.48 -6.28 11.14
CA ALA A 220 17.13 -5.48 12.19
C ALA A 220 16.09 -4.66 13.00
N LYS A 221 15.18 -3.96 12.33
CA LYS A 221 14.12 -3.17 13.00
C LYS A 221 13.14 -4.03 13.79
N LYS A 222 12.86 -5.26 13.36
CA LYS A 222 12.05 -6.21 14.16
C LYS A 222 12.77 -6.58 15.45
N LEU A 223 14.07 -6.88 15.36
CA LEU A 223 14.88 -7.18 16.54
C LEU A 223 14.90 -5.99 17.51
N GLU A 224 15.10 -4.77 16.99
CA GLU A 224 15.04 -3.54 17.78
C GLU A 224 13.68 -3.35 18.45
N SER A 225 12.57 -3.66 17.77
CA SER A 225 11.24 -3.53 18.36
C SER A 225 11.00 -4.49 19.53
N VAL A 226 11.57 -5.71 19.46
CA VAL A 226 11.48 -6.70 20.55
C VAL A 226 12.27 -6.21 21.76
N VAL A 227 13.49 -5.68 21.54
CA VAL A 227 14.32 -5.11 22.61
C VAL A 227 13.63 -3.91 23.27
N LEU A 228 13.07 -2.99 22.47
CA LEU A 228 12.31 -1.85 23.00
C LEU A 228 11.08 -2.27 23.80
N GLN A 229 10.42 -3.36 23.40
CA GLN A 229 9.28 -3.89 24.12
C GLN A 229 9.68 -4.47 25.49
N GLU A 230 10.80 -5.18 25.56
CA GLU A 230 11.38 -5.65 26.84
C GLU A 230 11.82 -4.48 27.75
N GLU A 231 12.42 -3.43 27.18
CA GLU A 231 12.80 -2.23 27.94
C GLU A 231 11.57 -1.49 28.52
N LEU A 232 10.48 -1.40 27.75
CA LEU A 232 9.22 -0.82 28.22
C LEU A 232 8.61 -1.63 29.38
N GLU A 233 8.67 -2.96 29.32
CA GLU A 233 8.20 -3.80 30.42
C GLU A 233 9.04 -3.62 31.68
N ARG A 234 10.38 -3.52 31.56
CA ARG A 234 11.28 -3.23 32.68
C ARG A 234 11.01 -1.86 33.30
N LEU A 235 10.88 -0.81 32.50
CA LEU A 235 10.56 0.55 32.96
C LEU A 235 9.22 0.60 33.70
N LYS A 236 8.21 -0.15 33.22
CA LYS A 236 6.90 -0.21 33.85
C LYS A 236 6.96 -0.83 35.25
N VAL A 237 7.72 -1.92 35.42
CA VAL A 237 7.94 -2.54 36.72
C VAL A 237 8.68 -1.59 37.66
N GLN A 238 9.73 -0.93 37.18
CA GLN A 238 10.50 0.03 37.99
C GLN A 238 9.66 1.23 38.43
N THR A 239 8.75 1.71 37.57
CA THR A 239 7.84 2.82 37.88
C THR A 239 6.82 2.42 38.96
N GLN A 240 6.22 1.23 38.86
CA GLN A 240 5.34 0.71 39.92
C GLN A 240 6.08 0.54 41.26
N GLU A 241 7.34 0.09 41.21
CA GLU A 241 8.13 -0.09 42.42
C GLU A 241 8.53 1.26 43.05
N SER A 242 8.82 2.29 42.25
CA SER A 242 9.04 3.64 42.77
C SER A 242 7.76 4.27 43.32
N ASP A 243 6.62 4.09 42.65
CA ASP A 243 5.34 4.62 43.11
C ASP A 243 4.94 4.02 44.47
N ALA A 244 5.11 2.70 44.63
CA ALA A 244 4.88 2.03 45.91
C ALA A 244 5.83 2.50 47.04
N LYS A 245 7.06 2.92 46.69
CA LYS A 245 8.01 3.51 47.66
C LYS A 245 7.62 4.93 48.05
N VAL A 246 7.13 5.72 47.09
CA VAL A 246 6.63 7.08 47.33
C VAL A 246 5.40 7.04 48.24
N GLU A 247 4.48 6.10 48.04
CA GLU A 247 3.30 5.93 48.88
C GLU A 247 3.67 5.60 50.35
N LYS A 248 4.60 4.65 50.56
CA LYS A 248 5.12 4.34 51.90
C LYS A 248 5.85 5.52 52.56
N GLN A 249 6.56 6.33 51.77
CA GLN A 249 7.19 7.54 52.28
C GLN A 249 6.15 8.61 52.66
N ALA A 250 5.09 8.76 51.86
CA ALA A 250 4.01 9.69 52.14
C ALA A 250 3.29 9.34 53.46
N GLU A 251 2.97 8.07 53.68
CA GLU A 251 2.39 7.58 54.94
C GLU A 251 3.30 7.89 56.14
N LYS A 252 4.62 7.69 55.99
CA LYS A 252 5.58 7.98 57.06
C LYS A 252 5.66 9.49 57.35
N ILE A 253 5.69 10.34 56.32
CA ILE A 253 5.68 11.80 56.46
C ILE A 253 4.39 12.26 57.15
N GLU A 254 3.25 11.67 56.81
CA GLU A 254 1.97 11.99 57.43
C GLU A 254 1.93 11.61 58.91
N SER A 255 2.45 10.42 59.28
CA SER A 255 2.56 10.03 60.69
C SER A 255 3.46 10.98 61.49
N LEU A 256 4.59 11.42 60.90
CA LEU A 256 5.51 12.37 61.53
C LEU A 256 4.86 13.76 61.69
N ARG A 257 4.10 14.22 60.70
CA ARG A 257 3.34 15.48 60.80
C ARG A 257 2.29 15.44 61.89
N LYS A 258 1.59 14.31 62.06
CA LYS A 258 0.60 14.15 63.14
C LYS A 258 1.27 14.24 64.51
N MET A 259 2.37 13.52 64.73
CA MET A 259 3.15 13.63 65.97
C MET A 259 3.70 15.04 66.21
N ALA A 260 4.13 15.74 65.15
CA ALA A 260 4.57 17.14 65.25
C ALA A 260 3.42 18.09 65.65
N ALA A 261 2.22 17.89 65.12
CA ALA A 261 1.04 18.66 65.51
C ALA A 261 0.62 18.39 66.96
N ASP A 262 0.64 17.12 67.39
CA ASP A 262 0.31 16.72 68.76
C ASP A 262 1.32 17.32 69.77
N THR A 263 2.62 17.29 69.44
CA THR A 263 3.67 17.92 70.28
C THR A 263 3.58 19.44 70.29
N GLN A 264 3.26 20.08 69.17
CA GLN A 264 3.07 21.54 69.12
C GLN A 264 1.81 21.99 69.89
N SER A 265 0.75 21.19 69.87
CA SER A 265 -0.46 21.39 70.69
C SER A 265 -0.17 21.29 72.18
N LEU A 266 0.61 20.30 72.61
CA LEU A 266 1.06 20.15 74.00
C LEU A 266 1.87 21.35 74.47
N LEU A 267 2.76 21.89 73.63
CA LEU A 267 3.56 23.08 73.96
C LEU A 267 2.71 24.35 74.06
N ALA A 268 1.67 24.50 73.22
CA ALA A 268 0.77 25.65 73.26
C ALA A 268 -0.15 25.66 74.50
N GLY A 269 -0.39 24.50 75.11
CA GLY A 269 -1.17 24.35 76.35
C GLY A 269 -0.38 24.64 77.64
N ILE A 270 0.93 24.91 77.55
CA ILE A 270 1.75 25.32 78.69
C ILE A 270 1.65 26.85 78.80
N GLU A 271 0.87 27.35 79.75
CA GLU A 271 0.82 28.79 80.03
C GLU A 271 2.23 29.28 80.43
N PRO A 272 2.68 30.43 79.90
CA PRO A 272 3.95 31.00 80.32
C PRO A 272 3.89 31.29 81.81
N PHE A 273 4.82 30.70 82.56
CA PHE A 273 5.00 30.98 83.99
C PHE A 273 5.42 32.45 84.13
N VAL A 274 4.43 33.33 84.34
CA VAL A 274 4.64 34.73 84.65
C VAL A 274 5.18 34.77 86.08
N TRP A 275 6.48 35.00 86.21
CA TRP A 275 7.11 35.35 87.48
C TRP A 275 6.76 36.81 87.82
N ILE A 276 5.74 37.02 88.66
CA ILE A 276 5.56 38.22 89.50
C ILE A 276 5.10 37.78 90.88
#